data_AF-A0A6G3MHG3-F1
#
_entry.id   AF-A0A6G3MHG3-F1
#
_cell.length_a   1.000
_cell.length_b   1.000
_cell.length_c   1.000
_cell.angle_alpha   90.00
_cell.angle_beta   90.00
_cell.angle_gamma   90.00
#
_symmetry.space_group_name_H-M   'P 1'
#
loop_
_entity.id
_entity.type
_entity.pdbx_description
1 polymer ?
#
loop_
_entity_poly.entity_id
_entity_poly.type
_entity_poly.pdbx_seq_one_letter_code
_entity_poly.pdbx_strand_id
1 'polypeptide(L)'
;MRKHLKVNIIAYLFSNYNYFSSLMKMGKFNKDCFINYSAMEEKLKQLNLNKPLTLSEKILFGHLYDPTSQKIERGKSYLKLLPDRVAMQDATAQMALIQFISSGLPRTLVPSTVHCDHLIQAHSSAQEDLERAIV
;
A
#
# COMPACT_ATOMS: atom_id res chain seq x y z
N MET A 1 13.03 45.40 -30.29
CA MET A 1 13.92 44.45 -29.59
C MET A 1 13.07 43.46 -28.80
N ARG A 2 13.07 42.17 -29.21
CA ARG A 2 12.46 41.05 -28.48
C ARG A 2 13.38 40.62 -27.33
N LYS A 3 12.84 40.34 -26.15
CA LYS A 3 12.78 39.00 -25.53
C LYS A 3 12.15 39.07 -24.13
N HIS A 4 11.03 38.35 -24.02
CA HIS A 4 10.30 38.03 -22.80
C HIS A 4 11.18 37.30 -21.77
N LEU A 5 11.30 37.84 -20.55
CA LEU A 5 11.70 37.08 -19.38
C LEU A 5 10.44 36.41 -18.79
N LYS A 6 10.21 35.15 -19.15
CA LYS A 6 9.31 34.23 -18.44
C LYS A 6 10.07 33.66 -17.25
N VAL A 7 9.97 34.27 -16.07
CA VAL A 7 10.33 33.62 -14.80
C VAL A 7 9.38 34.16 -13.72
N ASN A 8 8.84 33.26 -12.90
CA ASN A 8 7.99 33.52 -11.71
C ASN A 8 6.47 33.63 -11.88
N ILE A 9 5.84 32.73 -12.64
CA ILE A 9 4.39 32.44 -12.48
C ILE A 9 4.13 31.06 -11.84
N ILE A 10 5.13 30.15 -11.80
CA ILE A 10 4.91 28.79 -11.31
C ILE A 10 4.96 28.68 -9.77
N ALA A 11 5.64 29.61 -9.08
CA ALA A 11 5.77 29.55 -7.63
C ALA A 11 4.48 29.94 -6.86
N TYR A 12 3.56 30.69 -7.49
CA TYR A 12 2.37 31.21 -6.81
C TYR A 12 1.13 30.29 -6.91
N LEU A 13 1.19 29.21 -7.69
CA LEU A 13 0.07 28.28 -7.87
C LEU A 13 0.05 27.11 -6.89
N PHE A 14 1.03 26.97 -6.01
CA PHE A 14 1.12 25.86 -5.05
C PHE A 14 0.78 26.20 -3.60
N SER A 15 0.33 27.43 -3.30
CA SER A 15 0.00 27.84 -1.93
C SER A 15 -1.42 27.47 -1.46
N ASN A 16 -2.25 26.85 -2.31
CA ASN A 16 -3.66 26.53 -2.02
C ASN A 16 -3.99 25.05 -2.28
N TYR A 17 -3.21 24.12 -1.74
CA TYR A 17 -3.72 22.76 -1.50
C TYR A 17 -4.15 22.69 -0.04
N ASN A 18 -5.41 23.02 0.21
CA ASN A 18 -6.13 22.47 1.35
C ASN A 18 -5.94 20.95 1.29
N TYR A 19 -5.09 20.42 2.15
CA TYR A 19 -4.95 18.98 2.33
C TYR A 19 -6.31 18.46 2.72
N PHE A 20 -6.98 17.88 1.74
CA PHE A 20 -8.17 17.10 1.93
C PHE A 20 -7.74 15.82 2.66
N SER A 21 -7.44 15.93 3.96
CA SER A 21 -7.44 14.82 4.90
C SER A 21 -8.90 14.39 5.05
N SER A 22 -9.43 13.84 3.97
CA SER A 22 -10.72 13.19 4.01
C SER A 22 -10.52 11.87 4.74
N LEU A 23 -11.34 11.63 5.75
CA LEU A 23 -11.51 10.34 6.40
C LEU A 23 -12.12 9.34 5.40
N MET A 24 -11.39 9.07 4.32
CA MET A 24 -11.73 8.10 3.30
C MET A 24 -11.37 6.73 3.84
N LYS A 25 -12.39 5.87 3.99
CA LYS A 25 -12.20 4.49 4.41
C LYS A 25 -11.42 3.73 3.34
N MET A 26 -10.52 2.86 3.76
CA MET A 26 -9.73 2.02 2.85
C MET A 26 -10.60 1.05 2.05
N GLY A 27 -11.72 0.62 2.61
CA GLY A 27 -12.69 -0.21 1.90
C GLY A 27 -13.98 -0.40 2.69
N LYS A 28 -14.97 -1.05 2.07
CA LYS A 28 -16.30 -1.27 2.66
C LYS A 28 -16.26 -2.08 3.97
N PHE A 29 -15.32 -3.04 4.05
CA PHE A 29 -15.22 -3.98 5.16
C PHE A 29 -14.36 -3.45 6.34
N ASN A 30 -13.48 -2.48 6.09
CA ASN A 30 -12.58 -1.93 7.11
C ASN A 30 -13.08 -0.56 7.55
N LYS A 31 -14.08 -0.55 8.45
CA LYS A 31 -14.76 0.69 8.86
C LYS A 31 -13.85 1.66 9.64
N ASP A 32 -12.83 1.12 10.31
CA ASP A 32 -11.94 1.86 11.21
C ASP A 32 -10.55 2.11 10.60
N CYS A 33 -10.34 1.77 9.32
CA CYS A 33 -9.08 1.99 8.62
C CYS A 33 -9.26 3.04 7.52
N PHE A 34 -8.42 4.08 7.55
CA PHE A 34 -8.47 5.21 6.64
C PHE A 34 -7.24 5.26 5.74
N ILE A 35 -7.42 5.79 4.54
CA ILE A 35 -6.31 6.00 3.60
C ILE A 35 -5.52 7.23 4.06
N ASN A 36 -4.21 7.09 4.25
CA ASN A 36 -3.36 8.16 4.78
C ASN A 36 -2.36 8.70 3.75
N TYR A 37 -2.86 9.44 2.75
CA TYR A 37 -2.00 10.10 1.77
C TYR A 37 -1.15 11.22 2.37
N SER A 38 -1.62 11.88 3.44
CA SER A 38 -0.85 12.92 4.15
C SER A 38 0.46 12.37 4.71
N ALA A 39 0.41 11.23 5.42
CA ALA A 39 1.62 10.61 5.97
C ALA A 39 2.57 10.11 4.88
N MET A 40 2.02 9.62 3.76
CA MET A 40 2.83 9.23 2.61
C MET A 40 3.60 10.43 2.05
N GLU A 41 2.94 11.58 1.93
CA GLU A 41 3.58 12.79 1.42
C GLU A 41 4.63 13.36 2.39
N GLU A 42 4.34 13.36 3.69
CA GLU A 42 5.31 13.77 4.72
C GLU A 42 6.59 12.93 4.65
N LYS A 43 6.46 11.61 4.51
CA LYS A 43 7.61 10.70 4.34
C LYS A 43 8.38 11.00 3.06
N LEU A 44 7.70 11.31 1.96
CA LEU A 44 8.36 11.68 0.70
C LEU A 44 9.12 13.00 0.79
N LYS A 45 8.61 13.98 1.55
CA LYS A 45 9.30 15.26 1.80
C LYS A 45 10.58 15.10 2.62
N GLN A 46 10.64 14.09 3.48
CA GLN A 46 11.82 13.77 4.30
C GLN A 46 12.94 13.09 3.50
N LEU A 47 12.66 12.60 2.29
CA LEU A 47 13.65 11.95 1.44
C LEU A 47 14.52 12.98 0.72
N ASN A 48 15.80 13.03 1.11
CA ASN A 48 16.81 13.85 0.43
C ASN A 48 17.42 13.13 -0.77
N LEU A 49 16.57 12.78 -1.75
CA LEU A 49 17.02 12.24 -3.03
C LEU A 49 17.01 13.39 -4.03
N ASN A 50 18.18 13.92 -4.38
CA ASN A 50 18.38 14.98 -5.39
C ASN A 50 18.12 14.50 -6.83
N LYS A 51 17.06 13.72 -7.03
CA LYS A 51 16.66 13.14 -8.31
C LYS A 51 15.13 13.04 -8.38
N PRO A 52 14.53 13.15 -9.57
CA PRO A 52 13.10 12.88 -9.74
C PRO A 52 12.81 11.40 -9.42
N LEU A 53 11.70 11.17 -8.71
CA LEU A 53 11.23 9.83 -8.34
C LEU A 53 10.19 9.32 -9.33
N THR A 54 10.28 8.04 -9.69
CA THR A 54 9.22 7.35 -10.43
C THR A 54 7.97 7.15 -9.56
N LEU A 55 6.83 6.81 -10.17
CA LEU A 55 5.61 6.51 -9.40
C LEU A 55 5.83 5.35 -8.41
N SER A 56 6.46 4.26 -8.86
CA SER A 56 6.76 3.12 -8.00
C SER A 56 7.69 3.50 -6.84
N GLU A 57 8.67 4.38 -7.07
CA GLU A 57 9.53 4.90 -6.00
C GLU A 57 8.75 5.76 -5.01
N LYS A 58 7.83 6.60 -5.48
CA LYS A 58 6.97 7.41 -4.58
C LYS A 58 6.08 6.52 -3.71
N ILE A 59 5.49 5.49 -4.29
CA ILE A 59 4.66 4.54 -3.52
C ILE A 59 5.54 3.77 -2.53
N LEU A 60 6.64 3.16 -2.97
CA LEU A 60 7.51 2.39 -2.08
C LEU A 60 8.11 3.25 -0.95
N PHE A 61 8.70 4.39 -1.29
CA PHE A 61 9.37 5.22 -0.29
C PHE A 61 8.37 5.94 0.63
N GLY A 62 7.16 6.20 0.14
CA GLY A 62 6.05 6.68 0.96
C GLY A 62 5.62 5.68 2.04
N HIS A 63 5.95 4.39 1.92
CA HIS A 63 5.64 3.36 2.90
C HIS A 63 6.86 2.91 3.73
N LEU A 64 7.96 3.68 3.73
CA LEU A 64 9.09 3.39 4.59
C LEU A 64 8.72 3.48 6.08
N TYR A 65 9.35 2.61 6.88
CA TYR A 65 9.28 2.68 8.34
C TYR A 65 10.00 3.92 8.87
N ASP A 66 11.24 4.15 8.42
CA ASP A 66 12.05 5.32 8.73
C ASP A 66 12.67 5.88 7.43
N PRO A 67 12.12 6.98 6.87
CA PRO A 67 12.63 7.56 5.64
C PRO A 67 13.97 8.30 5.83
N THR A 68 14.33 8.68 7.06
CA THR A 68 15.53 9.48 7.34
C THR A 68 16.79 8.64 7.47
N SER A 69 16.68 7.46 8.10
CA SER A 69 17.83 6.58 8.33
C SER A 69 18.05 5.54 7.23
N GLN A 70 17.06 5.32 6.37
CA GLN A 70 17.10 4.24 5.39
C GLN A 70 18.05 4.56 4.23
N LYS A 71 19.06 3.71 4.04
CA LYS A 71 19.88 3.72 2.81
C LYS A 71 19.05 3.18 1.65
N ILE A 72 18.99 3.93 0.56
CA ILE A 72 18.19 3.60 -0.64
C ILE A 72 19.13 3.48 -1.85
N GLU A 73 19.45 2.24 -2.21
CA GLU A 73 20.18 1.91 -3.44
C GLU A 73 19.41 0.84 -4.22
N ARG A 74 19.03 1.18 -5.46
CA ARG A 74 18.25 0.29 -6.32
C ARG A 74 18.99 -1.03 -6.54
N GLY A 75 18.28 -2.14 -6.36
CA GLY A 75 18.83 -3.48 -6.55
C GLY A 75 19.85 -3.94 -5.50
N LYS A 76 20.16 -3.13 -4.48
CA LYS A 76 21.10 -3.51 -3.41
C LYS A 76 20.52 -3.38 -2.00
N SER A 77 19.72 -2.34 -1.75
CA SER A 77 19.20 -2.09 -0.41
C SER A 77 17.94 -2.90 -0.13
N TYR A 78 17.86 -3.48 1.07
CA TYR A 78 16.62 -4.04 1.61
C TYR A 78 15.83 -2.94 2.31
N LEU A 79 14.60 -2.69 1.87
CA LEU A 79 13.76 -1.61 2.40
C LEU A 79 12.87 -2.14 3.51
N LYS A 80 12.87 -1.44 4.65
CA LYS A 80 11.90 -1.69 5.73
C LYS A 80 10.62 -0.93 5.42
N LEU A 81 9.60 -1.66 5.00
CA LEU A 81 8.31 -1.12 4.57
C LEU A 81 7.21 -1.44 5.57
N LEU A 82 6.18 -0.62 5.56
CA LEU A 82 4.92 -0.81 6.27
C LEU A 82 3.80 -0.98 5.24
N PRO A 83 3.45 -2.22 4.86
CA PRO A 83 2.31 -2.47 3.99
C PRO A 83 1.00 -2.08 4.66
N ASP A 84 0.05 -1.53 3.90
CA ASP A 84 -1.25 -1.10 4.44
C ASP A 84 -2.23 -2.26 4.68
N ARG A 85 -2.08 -3.37 3.96
CA ARG A 85 -2.93 -4.56 4.08
C ARG A 85 -2.24 -5.83 3.60
N VAL A 86 -2.78 -6.97 4.01
CA VAL A 86 -2.37 -8.29 3.55
C VAL A 86 -3.55 -8.97 2.86
N ALA A 87 -3.30 -9.61 1.72
CA ALA A 87 -4.26 -10.48 1.06
C ALA A 87 -3.59 -11.82 0.80
N MET A 88 -4.28 -12.91 1.14
CA MET A 88 -3.83 -14.27 0.91
C MET A 88 -4.90 -15.02 0.13
N GLN A 89 -4.48 -16.02 -0.63
CA GLN A 89 -5.38 -17.00 -1.25
C GLN A 89 -5.36 -18.31 -0.45
N ASP A 90 -6.40 -19.13 -0.53
CA ASP A 90 -6.60 -20.36 0.24
C ASP A 90 -5.45 -21.37 0.14
N ALA A 91 -4.90 -21.62 -1.05
CA ALA A 91 -3.76 -22.53 -1.23
C ALA A 91 -2.45 -22.10 -0.51
N THR A 92 -2.29 -20.84 -0.13
CA THR A 92 -1.11 -20.30 0.56
C THR A 92 -1.42 -19.77 1.96
N ALA A 93 -2.67 -19.37 2.20
CA ALA A 93 -3.14 -18.83 3.47
C ALA A 93 -3.02 -19.86 4.60
N GLN A 94 -3.23 -21.15 4.30
CA GLN A 94 -3.15 -22.22 5.29
C GLN A 94 -1.84 -22.19 6.07
N MET A 95 -0.70 -22.22 5.38
CA MET A 95 0.61 -22.19 6.03
C MET A 95 0.89 -20.82 6.66
N ALA A 96 0.52 -19.72 6.01
CA ALA A 96 0.71 -18.38 6.55
C ALA A 96 -0.03 -18.19 7.89
N LEU A 97 -1.25 -18.69 8.00
CA LEU A 97 -2.05 -18.66 9.23
C LEU A 97 -1.45 -19.56 10.33
N ILE A 98 -0.96 -20.75 9.98
CA ILE A 98 -0.28 -21.63 10.96
C ILE A 98 0.96 -20.94 11.54
N GLN A 99 1.77 -20.28 10.70
CA GLN A 99 2.92 -19.51 11.16
C GLN A 99 2.50 -18.31 12.02
N PHE A 100 1.40 -17.64 11.64
CA PHE A 100 0.84 -16.55 12.45
C PHE A 100 0.35 -17.04 13.82
N ILE A 101 -0.34 -18.17 13.90
CA ILE A 101 -0.76 -18.80 15.17
C ILE A 101 0.47 -19.15 16.02
N SER A 102 1.50 -19.70 15.38
CA SER A 102 2.76 -20.08 16.04
C SER A 102 3.52 -18.88 16.60
N SER A 103 3.28 -17.67 16.07
CA SER A 103 3.87 -16.43 16.59
C SER A 103 3.31 -16.01 17.95
N GLY A 104 2.17 -16.55 18.37
CA GLY A 104 1.50 -16.20 19.64
C GLY A 104 0.82 -14.83 19.63
N LEU A 105 0.75 -14.14 18.49
CA LEU A 105 0.06 -12.86 18.38
C LEU A 105 -1.47 -13.03 18.42
N PRO A 106 -2.21 -12.22 19.20
CA PRO A 106 -3.65 -12.40 19.36
C PRO A 106 -4.48 -11.93 18.16
N ARG A 107 -3.94 -11.04 17.32
CA ARG A 107 -4.63 -10.49 16.14
C ARG A 107 -3.65 -9.89 15.12
N THR A 108 -4.08 -9.78 13.87
CA THR A 108 -3.31 -9.13 12.81
C THR A 108 -3.17 -7.63 13.05
N LEU A 109 -2.01 -7.05 12.69
CA LEU A 109 -1.75 -5.61 12.84
C LEU A 109 -2.48 -4.77 11.78
N VAL A 110 -2.51 -5.25 10.54
CA VAL A 110 -3.13 -4.56 9.40
C VAL A 110 -4.32 -5.38 8.88
N PRO A 111 -5.27 -4.74 8.17
CA PRO A 111 -6.40 -5.46 7.60
C PRO A 111 -5.95 -6.58 6.67
N SER A 112 -6.40 -7.78 6.99
CA SER A 112 -5.96 -9.02 6.35
C SER A 112 -7.18 -9.79 5.83
N THR A 113 -7.10 -10.32 4.61
CA THR A 113 -8.20 -11.08 3.99
C THR A 113 -7.68 -12.38 3.40
N VAL A 114 -8.44 -13.46 3.54
CA VAL A 114 -8.23 -14.72 2.82
C VAL A 114 -9.32 -14.85 1.77
N HIS A 115 -8.93 -15.20 0.54
CA HIS A 115 -9.84 -15.46 -0.58
C HIS A 115 -9.80 -16.96 -0.89
N CYS A 116 -10.97 -17.61 -0.96
CA CYS A 116 -11.09 -19.04 -1.22
C CYS A 116 -11.46 -19.26 -2.69
N ASP A 117 -10.44 -19.30 -3.55
CA ASP A 117 -10.59 -19.30 -5.00
C ASP A 117 -9.72 -20.35 -5.71
N HIS A 118 -8.75 -20.99 -5.06
CA HIS A 118 -7.86 -21.96 -5.73
C HIS A 118 -8.28 -23.42 -5.54
N LEU A 119 -9.00 -23.75 -4.46
CA LEU A 119 -9.29 -25.14 -4.10
C LEU A 119 -10.68 -25.64 -4.57
N ILE A 120 -11.37 -24.87 -5.41
CA ILE A 120 -12.62 -25.30 -6.05
C ILE A 120 -12.27 -26.07 -7.34
N GLN A 121 -12.56 -27.37 -7.35
CA GLN A 121 -12.34 -28.19 -8.53
C GLN A 121 -13.44 -27.96 -9.56
N ALA A 122 -13.06 -27.66 -10.80
CA ALA A 122 -13.98 -27.68 -11.94
C ALA A 122 -14.28 -29.12 -12.35
N HIS A 123 -15.54 -29.55 -12.22
CA HIS A 123 -15.97 -30.90 -12.53
C HIS A 123 -17.27 -30.94 -13.32
N SER A 124 -18.33 -30.25 -12.87
CA SER A 124 -19.65 -30.29 -13.49
C SER A 124 -20.07 -28.94 -14.05
N SER A 125 -20.44 -28.00 -13.17
CA SER A 125 -20.84 -26.64 -13.53
C SER A 125 -20.45 -25.67 -12.43
N ALA A 126 -20.28 -24.38 -12.77
CA ALA A 126 -19.81 -23.39 -11.81
C ALA A 126 -20.67 -23.31 -10.54
N GLN A 127 -21.99 -23.42 -10.68
CA GLN A 127 -22.89 -23.36 -9.53
C GLN A 127 -22.84 -24.64 -8.69
N GLU A 128 -22.89 -25.81 -9.32
CA GLU A 128 -22.83 -27.10 -8.61
C GLU A 128 -21.47 -27.31 -7.92
N ASP A 129 -20.38 -26.93 -8.58
CA ASP A 129 -19.02 -27.08 -8.05
C ASP A 129 -18.77 -26.10 -6.89
N LEU A 130 -19.33 -24.88 -6.95
CA LEU A 130 -19.28 -23.92 -5.85
C LEU A 130 -20.15 -24.39 -4.66
N GLU A 131 -21.37 -24.85 -4.91
CA GLU A 131 -22.25 -25.40 -3.87
C GLU A 131 -21.59 -26.57 -3.15
N ARG A 132 -20.91 -27.46 -3.90
CA ARG A 132 -20.15 -28.57 -3.32
C ARG A 132 -18.98 -28.12 -2.45
N ALA A 133 -18.31 -27.02 -2.81
CA ALA A 133 -17.11 -26.53 -2.12
C ALA A 133 -17.39 -25.74 -0.83
N ILE A 134 -18.64 -25.34 -0.58
CA ILE A 134 -19.04 -24.58 0.62
C ILE A 134 -19.42 -25.50 1.79
N VAL A 135 -19.69 -26.79 1.53
CA VAL A 135 -20.18 -27.78 2.50
C VAL A 135 -19.05 -28.42 3.31
#